data_AF-A0A945W2J7-F1
#
_entry.id   AF-A0A945W2J7-F1
#
_cell.length_a   1.000
_cell.length_b   1.000
_cell.length_c   1.000
_cell.angle_alpha   90.00
_cell.angle_beta   90.00
_cell.angle_gamma   90.00
#
_symmetry.space_group_name_H-M   'P 1'
#
loop_
_entity.id
_entity.type
_entity.pdbx_description
1 polymer ?
#
loop_
_entity_poly.entity_id
_entity_poly.type
_entity_poly.pdbx_seq_one_letter_code
_entity_poly.pdbx_strand_id
1 'polypeptide(L)'
;MIRIETNFSFQRLASQLPKLITGLTNRGANDAKTQSSKTLRGGLSELKESTLETRSLRGQGKKPLIADGGLLGSLKSSKGGFSFLKYGLHHDEGFVTQNNPFIKDKRFKFKGKKIPARPWVFREYTKENIKKFFQGFRKALRK
;
A
#
# COMPACT_ATOMS: atom_id res chain seq x y z
N MET A 1 26.25 -28.83 42.45
CA MET A 1 24.91 -28.37 42.01
C MET A 1 25.11 -27.19 41.07
N ILE A 2 24.85 -27.35 39.77
CA ILE A 2 25.00 -26.27 38.79
C ILE A 2 23.71 -25.43 38.83
N ARG A 3 23.80 -24.16 39.24
CA ARG A 3 22.71 -23.18 39.07
C ARG A 3 22.84 -22.56 37.68
N ILE A 4 21.88 -22.86 36.81
CA ILE A 4 21.75 -22.18 35.52
C ILE A 4 20.92 -20.92 35.77
N GLU A 5 21.59 -19.78 35.87
CA GLU A 5 20.93 -18.47 35.94
C GLU A 5 20.50 -18.05 34.54
N THR A 6 19.19 -18.13 34.27
CA THR A 6 18.63 -17.69 33.00
C THR A 6 18.35 -16.19 33.02
N ASN A 7 19.06 -15.42 32.17
CA ASN A 7 18.89 -13.98 32.00
C ASN A 7 17.72 -13.59 31.07
N PHE A 8 16.75 -14.48 30.86
CA PHE A 8 15.62 -14.26 29.96
C PHE A 8 14.26 -14.40 30.64
N SER A 9 13.28 -13.59 30.20
CA SER A 9 11.91 -13.61 30.70
C SER A 9 10.89 -13.58 29.55
N PHE A 10 10.27 -14.74 29.28
CA PHE A 10 9.19 -14.85 28.29
C PHE A 10 7.92 -14.13 28.73
N GLN A 11 7.67 -13.99 30.03
CA GLN A 11 6.54 -13.23 30.56
C GLN A 11 6.67 -11.72 30.28
N ARG A 12 7.88 -11.14 30.45
CA ARG A 12 8.16 -9.76 30.03
C ARG A 12 8.03 -9.62 28.52
N LEU A 13 8.54 -10.58 27.75
CA LEU A 13 8.37 -10.56 26.30
C LEU A 13 6.89 -10.56 25.91
N ALA A 14 6.09 -11.48 26.44
CA ALA A 14 4.66 -11.61 26.12
C ALA A 14 3.88 -10.32 26.41
N SER A 15 4.17 -9.64 27.53
CA SER A 15 3.51 -8.36 27.86
C SER A 15 3.94 -7.20 26.97
N GLN A 16 5.16 -7.23 26.41
CA GLN A 16 5.68 -6.16 25.54
C GLN A 16 5.45 -6.42 24.05
N LEU A 17 5.24 -7.67 23.65
CA LEU A 17 5.10 -8.10 22.26
C LEU A 17 4.00 -7.35 21.50
N PRO A 18 2.79 -7.11 22.05
CA PRO A 18 1.75 -6.35 21.35
C PRO A 18 2.19 -4.92 20.99
N LYS A 19 2.94 -4.26 21.87
CA LYS A 19 3.48 -2.91 21.63
C LYS A 19 4.56 -2.94 20.56
N LEU A 20 5.42 -3.97 20.56
CA LEU A 20 6.46 -4.16 19.54
C LEU A 20 5.87 -4.40 18.14
N ILE A 21 4.85 -5.26 18.05
CA ILE A 21 4.12 -5.52 16.80
C ILE A 21 3.44 -4.25 16.32
N THR A 22 2.68 -3.56 17.18
CA THR A 22 2.02 -2.28 16.83
C THR A 22 3.04 -1.25 16.33
N GLY A 23 4.19 -1.16 16.99
CA GLY A 23 5.29 -0.29 16.58
C GLY A 23 5.86 -0.66 15.20
N LEU A 24 6.02 -1.95 14.91
CA LEU A 24 6.46 -2.44 13.60
C LEU A 24 5.42 -2.11 12.53
N THR A 25 4.14 -2.41 12.76
CA THR A 25 3.05 -2.16 11.81
C THR A 25 2.90 -0.67 11.49
N ASN A 26 2.98 0.20 12.49
CA ASN A 26 2.88 1.65 12.28
C ASN A 26 4.09 2.20 11.50
N ARG A 27 5.30 1.72 11.80
CA ARG A 27 6.49 2.07 11.01
C ARG A 27 6.38 1.58 9.56
N GLY A 28 5.94 0.34 9.37
CA GLY A 28 5.67 -0.23 8.05
C GLY A 28 4.63 0.58 7.27
N ALA A 29 3.54 0.99 7.90
CA ALA A 29 2.51 1.82 7.26
C ALA A 29 3.03 3.20 6.83
N ASN A 30 3.90 3.82 7.64
CA ASN A 30 4.53 5.10 7.29
C ASN A 30 5.56 4.97 6.15
N ASP A 31 6.35 3.90 6.17
CA ASP A 31 7.29 3.59 5.09
C ASP A 31 6.53 3.28 3.79
N ALA A 32 5.48 2.46 3.88
CA ALA A 32 4.59 2.16 2.76
C ALA A 32 4.01 3.44 2.16
N LYS A 33 3.48 4.35 2.99
CA LYS A 33 3.01 5.66 2.53
C LYS A 33 4.11 6.45 1.83
N THR A 34 5.28 6.56 2.44
CA THR A 34 6.38 7.39 1.93
C THR A 34 6.93 6.85 0.62
N GLN A 35 7.21 5.54 0.55
CA GLN A 35 7.74 4.90 -0.64
C GLN A 35 6.71 4.85 -1.76
N SER A 36 5.46 4.48 -1.47
CA SER A 36 4.39 4.50 -2.45
C SER A 36 4.17 5.91 -3.00
N SER A 37 4.25 6.95 -2.15
CA SER A 37 4.19 8.35 -2.60
C SER A 37 5.31 8.71 -3.57
N LYS A 38 6.54 8.23 -3.33
CA LYS A 38 7.68 8.45 -4.24
C LYS A 38 7.48 7.75 -5.58
N THR A 39 7.03 6.49 -5.57
CA THR A 39 6.73 5.74 -6.79
C THR A 39 5.65 6.42 -7.62
N LEU A 40 4.58 6.88 -6.98
CA LEU A 40 3.50 7.63 -7.65
C LEU A 40 3.98 8.94 -8.25
N ARG A 41 4.90 9.66 -7.60
CA ARG A 41 5.50 10.90 -8.12
C ARG A 41 6.46 10.67 -9.28
N GLY A 42 7.06 9.48 -9.38
CA GLY A 42 8.18 9.21 -10.29
C GLY A 42 7.87 8.37 -11.54
N GLY A 43 6.68 7.78 -11.70
CA GLY A 43 6.59 6.70 -12.70
C GLY A 43 5.23 6.30 -13.27
N LEU A 44 4.13 7.01 -12.99
CA LEU A 44 2.86 6.73 -13.66
C LEU A 44 2.60 7.83 -14.67
N SER A 45 2.71 7.49 -15.96
CA SER A 45 2.49 8.41 -17.05
C SER A 45 1.10 9.05 -16.96
N GLU A 46 1.06 10.36 -17.23
CA GLU A 46 -0.19 11.10 -17.34
C GLU A 46 -1.11 10.45 -18.37
N LEU A 47 -2.42 10.63 -18.19
CA LEU A 47 -3.37 10.19 -19.20
C LEU A 47 -3.17 11.01 -20.46
N LYS A 48 -3.11 10.34 -21.61
CA LYS A 48 -3.12 11.02 -22.91
C LYS A 48 -4.36 11.92 -23.02
N GLU A 49 -4.23 13.06 -23.69
CA GLU A 49 -5.34 14.01 -23.92
C GLU A 49 -6.58 13.33 -24.52
N SER A 50 -6.40 12.45 -25.51
CA SER A 50 -7.49 11.67 -26.10
C SER A 50 -8.26 10.80 -25.10
N THR A 51 -7.59 10.34 -24.04
CA THR A 51 -8.20 9.58 -22.95
C THR A 51 -8.95 10.50 -21.99
N LEU A 52 -8.46 11.71 -21.74
CA LEU A 52 -9.15 12.73 -20.94
C LEU A 52 -10.41 13.23 -21.65
N GLU A 53 -10.33 13.47 -22.96
CA GLU A 53 -11.45 13.90 -23.80
C GLU A 53 -12.55 12.83 -23.85
N THR A 54 -12.18 11.57 -24.11
CA THR A 54 -13.12 10.44 -24.09
C THR A 54 -13.82 10.29 -22.73
N ARG A 55 -13.11 10.57 -21.63
CA ARG A 55 -13.65 10.52 -20.27
C ARG A 55 -14.62 11.67 -20.01
N SER A 56 -14.23 12.90 -20.38
CA SER A 56 -15.09 14.09 -20.33
C SER A 56 -16.41 13.87 -21.06
N LEU A 57 -16.35 13.34 -22.29
CA LEU A 57 -17.51 13.00 -23.11
C LEU A 57 -18.43 11.92 -22.49
N ARG A 58 -17.92 11.14 -21.52
CA ARG A 58 -18.65 10.07 -20.82
C ARG A 58 -19.18 10.51 -19.45
N GLY A 59 -19.06 11.78 -19.10
CA GLY A 59 -19.42 12.28 -17.76
C GLY A 59 -18.52 11.72 -16.64
N GLN A 60 -17.44 11.02 -17.00
CA GLN A 60 -16.42 10.56 -16.08
C GLN A 60 -15.34 11.64 -16.10
N GLY A 61 -15.41 12.63 -15.21
CA GLY A 61 -14.52 13.80 -15.27
C GLY A 61 -13.01 13.52 -15.19
N LYS A 62 -12.21 14.57 -14.97
CA LYS A 62 -10.76 14.46 -14.67
C LYS A 62 -10.54 13.64 -13.39
N LYS A 63 -10.48 12.32 -13.49
CA LYS A 63 -9.88 11.49 -12.43
C LYS A 63 -8.81 10.57 -13.01
N PRO A 64 -7.70 11.08 -13.53
CA PRO A 64 -6.42 10.48 -13.21
C PRO A 64 -6.08 10.81 -11.75
N LEU A 65 -6.44 9.93 -10.81
CA LEU A 65 -6.08 10.15 -9.40
C LEU A 65 -4.55 10.33 -9.21
N ILE A 66 -3.71 9.91 -10.16
CA ILE A 66 -2.27 10.18 -10.09
C ILE A 66 -1.90 11.58 -10.60
N ALA A 67 -2.39 11.99 -11.79
CA ALA A 67 -2.05 13.29 -12.38
C ALA A 67 -2.69 14.47 -11.63
N ASP A 68 -3.87 14.27 -11.03
CA ASP A 68 -4.53 15.28 -10.20
C ASP A 68 -4.04 15.25 -8.73
N GLY A 69 -3.12 14.35 -8.38
CA GLY A 69 -2.62 14.17 -7.00
C GLY A 69 -3.63 13.56 -6.01
N GLY A 70 -4.86 13.24 -6.42
CA GLY A 70 -5.89 12.70 -5.53
C GLY A 70 -5.57 11.33 -4.92
N LEU A 71 -4.83 10.46 -5.64
CA LEU A 71 -4.31 9.18 -5.12
C LEU A 71 -3.27 9.45 -4.05
N LEU A 72 -2.34 10.37 -4.31
CA LEU A 72 -1.31 10.80 -3.37
C LEU A 72 -1.93 11.39 -2.10
N GLY A 73 -2.94 12.24 -2.25
CA GLY A 73 -3.71 12.81 -1.13
C GLY A 73 -4.53 11.78 -0.36
N SER A 74 -4.89 10.66 -0.99
CA SER A 74 -5.64 9.58 -0.33
C SER A 74 -4.78 8.64 0.51
N LEU A 75 -3.46 8.72 0.43
CA LEU A 75 -2.55 7.84 1.16
C LEU A 75 -2.55 8.16 2.65
N LYS A 76 -3.15 7.27 3.44
CA LYS A 76 -3.23 7.41 4.90
C LYS A 76 -2.50 6.26 5.58
N SER A 77 -1.59 6.62 6.48
CA SER A 77 -1.12 5.69 7.51
C SER A 77 -2.09 5.75 8.68
N SER A 78 -2.58 4.59 9.08
CA SER A 78 -3.52 4.42 10.19
C SER A 78 -2.90 3.51 11.25
N LYS A 79 -3.44 3.54 12.48
CA LYS A 79 -3.04 2.58 13.51
C LYS A 79 -3.40 1.18 13.03
N GLY A 80 -2.39 0.40 12.65
CA GLY A 80 -2.58 -0.96 12.14
C GLY A 80 -2.44 -1.15 10.63
N GLY A 81 -2.20 -0.10 9.84
CA GLY A 81 -1.94 -0.33 8.42
C GLY A 81 -1.93 0.89 7.50
N PHE A 82 -1.80 0.58 6.21
CA PHE A 82 -1.78 1.52 5.11
C PHE A 82 -3.10 1.44 4.33
N SER A 83 -3.70 2.60 4.04
CA SER A 83 -4.98 2.68 3.33
C SER A 83 -4.95 3.71 2.21
N PHE A 84 -5.68 3.43 1.13
CA PHE A 84 -5.76 4.26 -0.07
C PHE A 84 -7.09 4.00 -0.81
N LEU A 85 -7.43 4.87 -1.76
CA LEU A 85 -8.66 4.72 -2.56
C LEU A 85 -8.66 3.43 -3.39
N LYS A 86 -9.83 2.79 -3.49
CA LYS A 86 -10.04 1.56 -4.30
C LYS A 86 -9.53 1.65 -5.73
N TYR A 87 -9.58 2.82 -6.36
CA TYR A 87 -9.01 3.03 -7.68
C TYR A 87 -7.50 2.71 -7.75
N GLY A 88 -6.75 3.05 -6.70
CA GLY A 88 -5.32 2.72 -6.62
C GLY A 88 -5.06 1.21 -6.67
N LEU A 89 -5.98 0.40 -6.15
CA LEU A 89 -5.90 -1.06 -6.16
C LEU A 89 -5.98 -1.60 -7.59
N HIS A 90 -6.87 -1.06 -8.41
CA HIS A 90 -6.99 -1.44 -9.82
C HIS A 90 -5.73 -1.12 -10.63
N HIS A 91 -4.97 -0.09 -10.25
CA HIS A 91 -3.66 0.18 -10.85
C HIS A 91 -2.60 -0.78 -10.34
N ASP A 92 -2.56 -1.05 -9.04
CA ASP A 92 -1.55 -1.90 -8.42
C ASP A 92 -1.64 -3.35 -8.90
N GLU A 93 -2.84 -3.91 -8.96
CA GLU A 93 -3.08 -5.34 -9.25
C GLU A 93 -3.46 -5.61 -10.72
N GLY A 94 -3.79 -4.55 -11.47
CA GLY A 94 -4.41 -4.68 -12.77
C GLY A 94 -5.86 -5.17 -12.68
N PHE A 95 -6.55 -5.23 -13.80
CA PHE A 95 -7.93 -5.72 -13.84
C PHE A 95 -8.34 -6.14 -15.24
N VAL A 96 -9.39 -6.95 -15.31
CA VAL A 96 -10.08 -7.25 -16.57
C VAL A 96 -11.30 -6.34 -16.65
N THR A 97 -11.46 -5.66 -17.78
CA THR A 97 -12.62 -4.81 -18.01
C THR A 97 -13.88 -5.65 -18.16
N GLN A 98 -14.98 -5.21 -17.54
CA GLN A 98 -16.24 -5.92 -17.58
C GLN A 98 -16.75 -6.09 -19.03
N ASN A 99 -17.13 -7.31 -19.39
CA ASN A 99 -17.80 -7.60 -20.64
C ASN A 99 -19.31 -7.46 -20.46
N ASN A 100 -19.80 -6.22 -20.30
CA ASN A 100 -21.23 -5.98 -20.15
C ASN A 100 -21.89 -5.84 -21.54
N PRO A 101 -22.81 -6.75 -21.93
CA PRO A 101 -23.49 -6.70 -23.23
C PRO A 101 -24.44 -5.49 -23.37
N PHE A 102 -24.87 -4.86 -22.26
CA PHE A 102 -25.77 -3.72 -22.27
C PHE A 102 -25.06 -2.37 -22.49
N ILE A 103 -23.73 -2.32 -22.40
CA ILE A 103 -22.95 -1.12 -22.73
C ILE A 103 -22.79 -1.09 -24.27
N LYS A 104 -23.77 -0.46 -24.94
CA LYS A 104 -23.85 -0.28 -26.41
C LYS A 104 -22.89 0.79 -26.97
N ASP A 105 -21.90 1.25 -26.20
CA ASP A 105 -20.94 2.23 -26.71
C ASP A 105 -19.94 1.54 -27.64
N LYS A 106 -20.15 1.65 -28.97
CA LYS A 106 -19.23 1.17 -30.03
C LYS A 106 -17.81 1.76 -29.89
N ARG A 107 -17.62 2.82 -29.09
CA ARG A 107 -16.32 3.45 -28.81
C ARG A 107 -15.55 2.78 -27.66
N PHE A 108 -16.16 1.84 -26.93
CA PHE A 108 -15.53 1.12 -25.82
C PHE A 108 -14.75 -0.11 -26.34
N LYS A 109 -13.57 0.12 -26.93
CA LYS A 109 -12.70 -0.93 -27.52
C LYS A 109 -11.97 -1.82 -26.48
N PHE A 110 -12.34 -1.71 -25.20
CA PHE A 110 -11.72 -2.42 -24.09
C PHE A 110 -12.71 -3.38 -23.44
N LYS A 111 -13.56 -4.09 -24.17
CA LYS A 111 -14.40 -5.16 -23.57
C LYS A 111 -13.53 -6.41 -23.35
N GLY A 112 -13.55 -6.97 -22.14
CA GLY A 112 -12.81 -8.20 -21.81
C GLY A 112 -11.28 -8.11 -21.94
N LYS A 113 -10.72 -6.89 -22.01
CA LYS A 113 -9.27 -6.70 -22.12
C LYS A 113 -8.63 -6.74 -20.74
N LYS A 114 -7.53 -7.48 -20.63
CA LYS A 114 -6.67 -7.49 -19.45
C LYS A 114 -5.84 -6.21 -19.44
N ILE A 115 -6.02 -5.41 -18.41
CA ILE A 115 -5.17 -4.26 -18.12
C ILE A 115 -4.07 -4.74 -17.17
N PRO A 116 -2.79 -4.62 -17.54
CA PRO A 116 -1.69 -5.12 -16.73
C PRO A 116 -1.58 -4.35 -15.41
N ALA A 117 -1.10 -5.06 -14.39
CA ALA A 117 -0.72 -4.50 -13.10
C ALA A 117 0.41 -3.46 -13.26
N ARG A 118 0.34 -2.40 -12.47
CA ARG A 118 1.37 -1.36 -12.34
C ARG A 118 1.66 -1.22 -10.85
N PRO A 119 2.46 -2.13 -10.27
CA PRO A 119 2.69 -2.17 -8.84
C PRO A 119 3.35 -0.86 -8.39
N TRP A 120 2.71 -0.18 -7.46
CA TRP A 120 3.17 1.09 -6.88
C TRP A 120 3.11 1.08 -5.35
N VAL A 121 2.35 0.14 -4.78
CA VAL A 121 2.24 -0.03 -3.33
C VAL A 121 3.48 -0.73 -2.80
N PHE A 122 4.17 -0.07 -1.87
CA PHE A 122 5.28 -0.68 -1.14
C PHE A 122 4.72 -1.56 -0.01
N ARG A 123 5.01 -2.87 -0.07
CA ARG A 123 4.46 -3.89 0.84
C ARG A 123 5.49 -4.46 1.84
N GLU A 124 6.75 -4.08 1.70
CA GLU A 124 7.85 -4.66 2.47
C GLU A 124 8.18 -3.86 3.73
N TYR A 125 8.74 -4.52 4.73
CA TYR A 125 9.35 -3.83 5.87
C TYR A 125 10.79 -3.49 5.54
N THR A 126 11.19 -2.25 5.80
CA THR A 126 12.59 -1.84 5.69
C THR A 126 13.47 -2.61 6.69
N LYS A 127 14.73 -2.85 6.31
CA LYS A 127 15.72 -3.49 7.19
C LYS A 127 15.83 -2.78 8.55
N GLU A 128 15.68 -1.45 8.55
CA GLU A 128 15.73 -0.63 9.76
C GLU A 128 14.53 -0.88 10.68
N ASN A 129 13.32 -1.04 10.13
CA ASN A 129 12.14 -1.38 10.93
C ASN A 129 12.24 -2.76 11.57
N ILE A 130 12.77 -3.72 10.81
CA ILE A 130 13.05 -5.08 11.29
C ILE A 130 14.12 -5.03 12.39
N LYS A 131 15.20 -4.28 12.19
CA LYS A 131 16.27 -4.08 13.18
C LYS A 131 15.72 -3.49 14.49
N LYS A 132 14.91 -2.43 14.42
CA LYS A 132 14.27 -1.81 15.59
C LYS A 132 13.32 -2.78 16.31
N PHE A 133 12.58 -3.59 15.56
CA PHE A 133 11.75 -4.65 16.14
C PHE A 133 12.59 -5.66 16.92
N PHE A 134 13.66 -6.20 16.32
CA PHE A 134 14.53 -7.17 17.00
C PHE A 134 15.31 -6.58 18.18
N GLN A 135 15.68 -5.30 18.12
CA GLN A 135 16.25 -4.59 19.28
C GLN A 135 15.25 -4.51 20.43
N GLY A 136 14.00 -4.16 20.16
CA GLY A 136 12.93 -4.16 21.15
C GLY A 136 12.64 -5.56 21.70
N PHE A 137 12.62 -6.57 20.81
CA PHE A 137 12.47 -7.97 21.18
C PHE A 137 13.57 -8.45 22.14
N ARG A 138 14.84 -8.20 21.81
CA ARG A 138 15.98 -8.55 22.68
C ARG A 138 15.92 -7.83 24.02
N LYS A 139 15.53 -6.55 24.03
CA LYS A 139 15.35 -5.78 25.28
C LYS A 139 14.22 -6.34 26.15
N ALA A 140 13.11 -6.74 25.53
CA ALA A 140 11.96 -7.32 26.23
C ALA A 140 12.27 -8.71 26.80
N LEU A 141 13.15 -9.46 26.12
CA LEU A 141 13.57 -10.80 26.52
C LEU A 141 14.59 -10.77 27.67
N ARG A 142 15.40 -9.71 27.79
CA ARG A 142 16.40 -9.56 28.85
C ARG A 142 15.73 -9.31 30.21
N LYS A 143 16.08 -10.14 31.20
CA LYS A 143 15.60 -10.06 32.58
C LYS A 143 16.19 -8.84 33.28
#